data_AF-A0A951DND0-F1
#
_entry.id   AF-A0A951DND0-F1
#
_cell.length_a   1.000
_cell.length_b   1.000
_cell.length_c   1.000
_cell.angle_alpha   90.00
_cell.angle_beta   90.00
_cell.angle_gamma   90.00
#
_symmetry.space_group_name_H-M   'P 1'
#
loop_
_entity.id
_entity.type
_entity.pdbx_description
1 polymer ?
#
loop_
_entity_poly.entity_id
_entity_poly.type
_entity_poly.pdbx_seq_one_letter_code
_entity_poly.pdbx_strand_id
1 'polypeptide(L)'
;MIGPWELVILLVIVVVIFGAGRLSQIGGALGKSVREFRQATTDETHPASTATTTTTASTVPAATVAAPTEIVAKTCPDCGHPNAATQNFCSDCGKPLTVAEPRQNICPSCATDNPAGQAFCGQCGTRLTIRAA
;
A
#
# COMPACT_ATOMS: atom_id res chain seq x y z
N MET A 1 21.01 29.34 -27.02
CA MET A 1 21.44 28.01 -26.53
C MET A 1 21.25 28.04 -25.04
N ILE A 2 20.15 27.47 -24.54
CA ILE A 2 19.89 27.44 -23.10
C ILE A 2 21.04 26.67 -22.45
N GLY A 3 21.80 27.35 -21.62
CA GLY A 3 22.98 26.76 -20.98
C GLY A 3 22.54 25.74 -19.93
N PRO A 4 23.35 24.72 -19.62
CA PRO A 4 23.08 23.80 -18.52
C PRO A 4 22.77 24.54 -17.21
N TRP A 5 23.40 25.71 -17.01
CA TRP A 5 23.20 26.55 -15.83
C TRP A 5 21.79 27.17 -15.74
N GLU A 6 21.22 27.59 -16.86
CA GLU A 6 19.86 28.15 -16.92
C GLU A 6 18.81 27.07 -16.63
N LEU A 7 19.05 25.85 -17.11
CA LEU A 7 18.20 24.68 -16.83
C LEU A 7 18.18 24.34 -15.33
N VAL A 8 19.33 24.45 -14.65
CA VAL A 8 19.43 24.21 -13.20
C VAL A 8 18.66 25.27 -12.40
N ILE A 9 18.77 26.55 -12.76
CA ILE A 9 18.01 27.63 -12.09
C ILE A 9 16.51 27.40 -12.23
N LEU A 10 16.04 27.05 -13.42
CA LEU A 10 14.62 26.80 -13.67
C LEU A 10 14.12 25.56 -12.92
N LEU A 11 14.93 24.49 -12.86
CA LEU A 11 14.63 23.29 -12.07
C LEU A 11 14.50 23.61 -10.58
N VAL A 12 15.40 24.42 -10.02
CA VAL A 12 15.35 24.81 -8.60
C VAL A 12 14.07 25.59 -8.29
N ILE A 13 13.68 26.54 -9.15
CA ILE A 13 12.43 27.32 -8.98
C ILE A 13 11.21 26.38 -8.95
N VAL A 14 11.14 25.41 -9.87
CA VAL A 14 10.05 24.42 -9.91
C VAL A 14 10.05 23.57 -8.64
N VAL A 15 11.21 23.10 -8.16
CA VAL A 15 11.32 22.31 -6.92
C VAL A 15 10.86 23.11 -5.70
N VAL A 16 11.15 24.41 -5.62
CA VAL A 16 10.72 25.26 -4.51
C VAL A 16 9.20 25.46 -4.51
N ILE A 17 8.59 25.69 -5.67
CA ILE A 17 7.14 25.91 -5.80
C ILE A 17 6.35 24.61 -5.58
N PHE A 18 6.76 23.52 -6.25
CA PHE A 18 6.05 22.24 -6.19
C PHE A 18 6.46 21.39 -4.98
N GLY A 19 7.61 21.68 -4.37
CA GLY A 19 8.21 20.90 -3.30
C GLY A 19 8.90 19.63 -3.82
N ALA A 20 10.00 19.23 -3.16
CA ALA A 20 10.74 18.01 -3.50
C ALA A 20 9.87 16.74 -3.40
N GLY A 21 8.91 16.70 -2.47
CA GLY A 21 8.02 15.55 -2.28
C GLY A 21 7.09 15.26 -3.47
N ARG A 22 6.56 16.30 -4.15
CA ARG A 22 5.65 16.12 -5.30
C ARG A 22 6.40 15.62 -6.52
N LEU A 23 7.62 16.11 -6.75
CA LEU A 23 8.48 15.68 -7.86
C LEU A 23 8.94 14.21 -7.69
N SER A 24 9.32 13.78 -6.48
CA SER A 24 9.69 12.38 -6.23
C SER A 24 8.53 11.40 -6.40
N GLN A 25 7.31 11.81 -6.03
CA GLN A 25 6.12 10.97 -6.18
C GLN A 25 5.77 10.71 -7.65
N ILE A 26 5.87 11.74 -8.50
CA ILE A 26 5.62 11.64 -9.94
C ILE A 26 6.80 10.94 -10.65
N GLY A 27 8.03 11.26 -10.28
CA GLY A 27 9.25 10.65 -10.84
C GLY A 27 9.34 9.15 -10.59
N GLY A 28 8.84 8.65 -9.45
CA GLY A 28 8.79 7.22 -9.16
C GLY A 28 7.85 6.43 -10.09
N ALA A 29 6.72 7.02 -10.51
CA ALA A 29 5.80 6.39 -11.46
C ALA A 29 6.34 6.45 -12.89
N LEU A 30 6.87 7.61 -13.30
CA LEU A 30 7.49 7.81 -14.62
C LEU A 30 8.77 6.98 -14.80
N GLY A 31 9.54 6.76 -13.73
CA GLY A 31 10.77 5.98 -13.77
C GLY A 31 10.52 4.51 -14.08
N LYS A 32 9.42 3.93 -13.60
CA LYS A 32 9.06 2.52 -13.86
C LYS A 32 8.70 2.30 -15.33
N SER A 33 7.86 3.17 -15.91
CA SER A 33 7.46 3.08 -17.32
C SER A 33 8.63 3.30 -18.28
N VAL A 34 9.54 4.24 -17.98
CA VAL A 34 10.75 4.45 -18.78
C VAL A 34 11.71 3.26 -18.68
N ARG A 35 11.79 2.60 -17.52
CA ARG A 35 12.66 1.45 -17.31
C ARG A 35 12.18 0.24 -18.12
N GLU A 36 10.88 -0.03 -18.11
CA GLU A 36 10.24 -1.06 -18.96
C GLU A 36 10.41 -0.75 -20.45
N PHE A 37 10.25 0.52 -20.84
CA PHE A 37 10.46 0.96 -22.23
C PHE A 37 11.91 0.76 -22.70
N ARG A 38 12.89 1.10 -21.85
CA ARG A 38 14.31 0.85 -22.14
C ARG A 38 14.62 -0.64 -22.21
N GLN A 39 13.98 -1.45 -21.36
CA GLN A 39 14.19 -2.89 -21.34
C GLN A 39 13.67 -3.52 -22.64
N ALA A 40 12.44 -3.21 -23.03
CA ALA A 40 11.82 -3.67 -24.29
C ALA A 40 12.58 -3.24 -25.56
N THR A 41 13.32 -2.13 -25.52
CA THR A 41 14.17 -1.68 -26.65
C THR A 41 15.59 -2.23 -26.61
N THR A 42 16.02 -2.82 -25.48
CA THR A 42 17.37 -3.40 -25.31
C THR A 42 17.38 -4.92 -25.50
N ASP A 43 16.22 -5.58 -25.47
CA ASP A 43 16.07 -7.06 -25.52
C ASP A 43 16.33 -7.73 -26.90
N GLU A 44 16.82 -7.01 -27.91
CA GLU A 44 17.22 -7.59 -29.21
C GLU A 44 18.63 -8.23 -29.20
N THR A 45 19.29 -8.40 -28.05
CA THR A 45 20.59 -9.11 -27.97
C THR A 45 20.72 -9.96 -26.70
N HIS A 46 20.36 -11.24 -26.86
CA HIS A 46 20.72 -12.43 -26.06
C HIS A 46 19.74 -12.86 -24.93
N PRO A 47 19.19 -14.10 -24.99
CA PRO A 47 18.26 -14.61 -24.00
C PRO A 47 18.98 -15.37 -22.88
N ALA A 48 18.79 -14.95 -21.64
CA ALA A 48 18.81 -15.82 -20.45
C ALA A 48 18.50 -15.00 -19.19
N SER A 49 17.22 -14.93 -18.81
CA SER A 49 16.75 -15.57 -17.57
C SER A 49 15.38 -15.01 -17.17
N THR A 50 14.39 -15.87 -17.41
CA THR A 50 13.16 -16.05 -16.63
C THR A 50 12.10 -14.96 -16.69
N ALA A 51 11.17 -15.20 -17.60
CA ALA A 51 9.80 -14.77 -17.54
C ALA A 51 9.15 -15.11 -16.18
N THR A 52 8.34 -14.19 -15.66
CA THR A 52 7.07 -14.56 -15.00
C THR A 52 6.05 -13.48 -15.33
N THR A 53 5.50 -13.58 -16.54
CA THR A 53 4.04 -13.51 -16.66
C THR A 53 3.56 -14.94 -16.51
N THR A 54 2.45 -15.21 -15.82
CA THR A 54 1.38 -16.11 -16.33
C THR A 54 0.26 -16.30 -15.31
N THR A 55 -0.94 -15.90 -15.74
CA THR A 55 -2.24 -16.46 -15.39
C THR A 55 -2.40 -17.82 -16.10
N THR A 56 -2.49 -18.90 -15.31
CA THR A 56 -3.31 -20.14 -15.44
C THR A 56 -3.39 -20.93 -16.76
N ALA A 57 -2.92 -22.20 -16.76
CA ALA A 57 -3.78 -23.42 -16.74
C ALA A 57 -2.98 -24.77 -16.88
N SER A 58 -3.05 -25.58 -15.81
CA SER A 58 -3.11 -27.07 -15.73
C SER A 58 -2.06 -27.96 -16.42
N THR A 59 -1.21 -28.66 -15.63
CA THR A 59 -1.09 -30.15 -15.51
C THR A 59 -0.15 -30.49 -14.32
N VAL A 60 -0.50 -31.46 -13.47
CA VAL A 60 0.11 -31.81 -12.15
C VAL A 60 1.24 -32.87 -12.28
N PRO A 61 2.33 -32.84 -11.46
CA PRO A 61 2.51 -33.80 -10.35
C PRO A 61 3.14 -33.15 -9.08
N ALA A 62 2.56 -33.29 -7.88
CA ALA A 62 2.69 -34.41 -6.92
C ALA A 62 4.06 -34.50 -6.19
N ALA A 63 3.99 -34.46 -4.84
CA ALA A 63 5.00 -34.66 -3.77
C ALA A 63 5.64 -33.37 -3.17
N THR A 64 5.05 -32.73 -2.14
CA THR A 64 5.13 -33.03 -0.68
C THR A 64 6.54 -32.74 -0.11
N VAL A 65 6.79 -31.70 0.69
CA VAL A 65 6.45 -31.52 2.12
C VAL A 65 6.57 -30.03 2.52
N ALA A 66 5.57 -29.49 3.24
CA ALA A 66 5.68 -28.69 4.47
C ALA A 66 4.43 -27.81 4.62
N ALA A 67 3.65 -28.07 5.66
CA ALA A 67 2.39 -27.40 5.95
C ALA A 67 2.54 -25.87 5.94
N PRO A 68 1.75 -25.12 5.13
CA PRO A 68 1.61 -23.70 5.37
C PRO A 68 0.62 -23.55 6.51
N THR A 69 1.15 -23.12 7.65
CA THR A 69 0.42 -22.48 8.74
C THR A 69 -0.72 -21.65 8.15
N GLU A 70 -1.96 -21.89 8.59
CA GLU A 70 -3.14 -21.14 8.18
C GLU A 70 -2.88 -19.64 8.32
N ILE A 71 -2.54 -19.00 7.21
CA ILE A 71 -2.49 -17.56 7.08
C ILE A 71 -3.95 -17.16 6.91
N VAL A 72 -4.62 -16.86 8.03
CA VAL A 72 -6.03 -16.44 8.09
C VAL A 72 -6.24 -15.30 7.09
N ALA A 73 -6.89 -15.60 5.98
CA ALA A 73 -7.23 -14.61 4.97
C ALA A 73 -8.31 -13.69 5.54
N LYS A 74 -8.06 -12.38 5.57
CA LYS A 74 -9.10 -11.40 5.91
C LYS A 74 -9.86 -11.04 4.64
N THR A 75 -11.16 -11.23 4.66
CA THR A 75 -12.04 -10.81 3.57
C THR A 75 -12.27 -9.31 3.66
N CYS A 76 -12.12 -8.60 2.54
CA CYS A 76 -12.42 -7.17 2.50
C CYS A 76 -13.93 -6.95 2.77
N PRO A 77 -14.32 -6.13 3.77
CA PRO A 77 -15.73 -5.90 4.09
C PRO A 77 -16.47 -5.06 3.05
N ASP A 78 -15.73 -4.34 2.19
CA ASP A 78 -16.31 -3.46 1.18
C ASP A 78 -16.59 -4.12 -0.16
N CYS A 79 -15.76 -5.09 -0.59
CA CYS A 79 -15.90 -5.76 -1.88
C CYS A 79 -15.93 -7.29 -1.81
N GLY A 80 -15.61 -7.89 -0.65
CA GLY A 80 -15.63 -9.35 -0.49
C GLY A 80 -14.37 -10.07 -1.00
N HIS A 81 -13.36 -9.36 -1.52
CA HIS A 81 -12.14 -10.00 -2.00
C HIS A 81 -11.30 -10.58 -0.83
N PRO A 82 -10.81 -11.83 -0.93
CA PRO A 82 -9.95 -12.42 0.09
C PRO A 82 -8.55 -11.79 0.01
N ASN A 83 -8.04 -11.29 1.13
CA ASN A 83 -6.71 -10.68 1.18
C ASN A 83 -5.83 -11.37 2.22
N ALA A 84 -4.50 -11.34 1.98
CA ALA A 84 -3.53 -11.82 2.93
C ALA A 84 -3.56 -10.98 4.22
N ALA A 85 -3.33 -11.62 5.37
CA ALA A 85 -3.40 -10.98 6.69
C ALA A 85 -2.52 -9.71 6.81
N THR A 86 -1.37 -9.72 6.14
CA THR A 86 -0.35 -8.65 6.18
C THR A 86 -0.63 -7.46 5.26
N GLN A 87 -1.70 -7.49 4.44
CA GLN A 87 -2.01 -6.39 3.53
C GLN A 87 -2.65 -5.20 4.26
N ASN A 88 -2.10 -4.00 4.04
CA ASN A 88 -2.64 -2.74 4.60
C ASN A 88 -3.84 -2.21 3.81
N PHE A 89 -3.92 -2.52 2.51
CA PHE A 89 -4.99 -2.11 1.61
C PHE A 89 -5.53 -3.31 0.83
N CYS A 90 -6.80 -3.25 0.43
CA CYS A 90 -7.41 -4.24 -0.43
C CYS A 90 -6.81 -4.14 -1.83
N SER A 91 -6.30 -5.25 -2.36
CA SER A 91 -5.67 -5.26 -3.69
C SER A 91 -6.66 -5.08 -4.85
N ASP A 92 -7.95 -5.29 -4.60
CA ASP A 92 -9.02 -5.16 -5.58
C ASP A 92 -9.70 -3.78 -5.57
N CYS A 93 -10.21 -3.33 -4.42
CA CYS A 93 -10.93 -2.06 -4.29
C CYS A 93 -10.12 -0.88 -3.70
N GLY A 94 -8.88 -1.11 -3.23
CA GLY A 94 -7.97 -0.07 -2.73
C GLY A 94 -8.23 0.45 -1.31
N LYS A 95 -9.30 0.02 -0.64
CA LYS A 95 -9.67 0.47 0.71
C LYS A 95 -8.76 -0.14 1.81
N PRO A 96 -8.50 0.55 2.92
CA PRO A 96 -7.60 0.06 3.97
C PRO A 96 -8.19 -1.17 4.70
N LEU A 97 -7.36 -2.19 4.90
CA LEU A 97 -7.69 -3.41 5.65
C LEU A 97 -7.06 -3.43 7.06
N THR A 98 -6.56 -2.28 7.52
CA THR A 98 -5.87 -2.11 8.81
C THR A 98 -6.81 -1.98 10.01
N VAL A 99 -8.11 -2.21 9.84
CA VAL A 99 -9.07 -2.27 10.96
C VAL A 99 -9.05 -3.68 11.57
N ALA A 100 -7.88 -4.06 12.09
CA ALA A 100 -7.72 -5.25 12.92
C ALA A 100 -8.23 -4.93 14.34
N GLU A 101 -9.47 -5.33 14.57
CA GLU A 101 -10.19 -5.48 15.84
C GLU A 101 -10.47 -4.25 16.73
N PRO A 102 -11.69 -4.16 17.29
CA PRO A 102 -12.13 -3.01 18.05
C PRO A 102 -11.47 -3.00 19.43
N ARG A 103 -10.50 -2.12 19.63
CA ARG A 103 -10.09 -1.69 20.98
C ARG A 103 -11.24 -0.82 21.55
N GLN A 104 -12.30 -1.45 22.05
CA GLN A 104 -13.47 -0.75 22.56
C GLN A 104 -13.09 -0.05 23.88
N ASN A 105 -13.11 1.28 23.87
CA ASN A 105 -12.70 2.10 25.01
C ASN A 105 -13.95 2.45 25.82
N ILE A 106 -14.14 1.82 26.98
CA ILE A 106 -15.18 2.19 27.94
C ILE A 106 -14.87 3.58 28.52
N CYS A 107 -15.84 4.50 28.50
CA CYS A 107 -15.65 5.84 29.05
C CYS A 107 -15.51 5.81 30.59
N PRO A 108 -14.45 6.40 31.19
CA PRO A 108 -14.26 6.38 32.64
C PRO A 108 -15.23 7.29 33.42
N SER A 109 -15.95 8.20 32.74
CA SER A 109 -16.89 9.13 33.39
C SER A 109 -18.33 8.62 33.44
N CYS A 110 -18.79 7.92 32.39
CA CYS A 110 -20.19 7.50 32.27
C CYS A 110 -20.37 6.03 31.90
N ALA A 111 -19.27 5.27 31.81
CA ALA A 111 -19.25 3.85 31.47
C ALA A 111 -19.83 3.47 30.10
N THR A 112 -20.13 4.43 29.22
CA THR A 112 -20.59 4.13 27.86
C THR A 112 -19.45 3.52 27.03
N ASP A 113 -19.76 2.42 26.35
CA ASP A 113 -18.89 1.80 25.36
C ASP A 113 -18.69 2.72 24.15
N ASN A 114 -17.43 3.01 23.83
CA ASN A 114 -17.11 3.84 22.68
C ASN A 114 -16.32 3.02 21.64
N PRO A 115 -16.74 3.01 20.36
CA PRO A 115 -15.97 2.41 19.28
C PRO A 115 -14.51 2.89 19.24
N ALA A 116 -13.66 2.12 18.56
CA ALA A 116 -12.24 2.43 18.46
C ALA A 116 -12.00 3.70 17.61
N GLY A 117 -11.16 4.61 18.09
CA GLY A 117 -10.66 5.76 17.32
C GLY A 117 -11.22 7.13 17.70
N GLN A 118 -12.26 7.23 18.54
CA GLN A 118 -12.80 8.53 18.93
C GLN A 118 -12.12 9.15 20.15
N ALA A 119 -11.82 10.45 20.02
CA ALA A 119 -11.14 11.25 21.03
C ALA A 119 -12.03 11.63 22.22
N PHE A 120 -13.36 11.62 22.06
CA PHE A 120 -14.33 12.04 23.07
C PHE A 120 -15.49 11.04 23.17
N CYS A 121 -16.11 10.97 24.35
CA CYS A 121 -17.33 10.19 24.58
C CYS A 121 -18.53 10.89 23.93
N GLY A 122 -19.27 10.17 23.08
CA GLY A 122 -20.48 10.69 22.42
C GLY A 122 -21.71 10.84 23.33
N GLN A 123 -21.60 10.51 24.63
CA GLN A 123 -22.69 10.68 25.60
C GLN A 123 -22.40 11.81 26.61
N CYS A 124 -21.23 11.81 27.24
CA CYS A 124 -20.89 12.78 28.29
C CYS A 124 -19.82 13.82 27.89
N GLY A 125 -19.19 13.68 26.71
CA GLY A 125 -18.17 14.61 26.21
C GLY A 125 -16.75 14.42 26.81
N THR A 126 -16.56 13.51 27.78
CA THR A 126 -15.24 13.25 28.36
C THR A 126 -14.25 12.74 27.31
N ARG A 127 -13.01 13.24 27.36
CA ARG A 127 -11.92 12.78 26.48
C ARG A 127 -11.56 11.32 26.77
N LEU A 128 -11.55 10.49 25.73
CA LEU A 128 -11.13 9.10 25.84
C LEU A 128 -9.62 8.99 25.66
N THR A 129 -8.96 8.36 26.61
CA THR A 129 -7.56 7.97 26.50
C THR A 129 -7.50 6.58 25.90
N ILE A 130 -6.88 6.44 24.73
CA ILE A 130 -6.60 5.12 24.13
C ILE A 130 -5.65 4.40 25.09
N ARG A 131 -6.11 3.34 25.75
CA ARG A 131 -5.19 2.42 26.42
C ARG A 131 -4.70 1.46 25.36
N ALA A 132 -3.41 1.50 25.05
CA ALA A 132 -2.77 0.37 24.39
C ALA A 132 -2.97 -0.84 25.32
N ALA A 133 -3.78 -1.80 24.87
CA ALA A 133 -3.79 -3.12 25.50
C ALA A 133 -2.60 -3.91 24.97
#